data_AF-A0A2B7GT32-F1
#
_entry.id   AF-A0A2B7GT32-F1
#
_cell.length_a   1.000
_cell.length_b   1.000
_cell.length_c   1.000
_cell.angle_alpha   90.00
_cell.angle_beta   90.00
_cell.angle_gamma   90.00
#
_symmetry.space_group_name_H-M   'P 1'
#
loop_
_entity.id
_entity.type
_entity.pdbx_description
1 polymer ?
#
loop_
_entity_poly.entity_id
_entity_poly.type
_entity_poly.pdbx_seq_one_letter_code
_entity_poly.pdbx_strand_id
1 'polypeptide(L)'
;MSAPPSAELTTALDVLAAPRRRYLLATLLEREDTTSVDRSSASKRLSMERLAIDVTTVEHDCPIVTNEQYERVHTDLIHAHVPRLVDAGLVTRRTDGGETTVALAEHPIFESEWVRSLLADPTGETLPVDETTVNRTLEALRDPRRRTVCAVLSRRRGTVSVTDLAAAVLSREGGDGTRLVDVTEPECSSVSAALVHEQLPVLSDAGLVEYDAEAARVALATDAPQWRIDWLTEGPLADVADPVRRPARRNRRSDSSGTSDGATTESTAADAPAPTASAANGDRMLWTLARPRAERAAGGESSSPREVASLLGESSAASEQQDGPST
;
A
#
# COMPACT_ATOMS: atom_id res chain seq x y z
N MET A 1 -8.44 5.12 22.27
CA MET A 1 -8.37 5.91 21.02
C MET A 1 -9.57 5.48 20.19
N SER A 2 -10.51 6.39 19.92
CA SER A 2 -11.69 6.07 19.11
C SER A 2 -11.27 6.00 17.65
N ALA A 3 -11.64 4.93 16.95
CA ALA A 3 -11.41 4.82 15.51
C ALA A 3 -12.10 5.99 14.78
N PRO A 4 -11.48 6.58 13.74
CA PRO A 4 -12.13 7.64 12.96
C PRO A 4 -13.42 7.10 12.32
N PRO A 5 -14.43 7.96 12.08
CA PRO A 5 -15.61 7.56 11.33
C PRO A 5 -15.19 7.00 9.97
N SER A 6 -15.80 5.88 9.55
CA SER A 6 -15.39 5.10 8.36
C SER A 6 -15.25 5.93 7.08
N ALA A 7 -16.01 7.03 6.95
CA ALA A 7 -15.90 7.97 5.84
C ALA A 7 -14.57 8.73 5.82
N GLU A 8 -14.11 9.26 6.95
CA GLU A 8 -12.83 9.96 7.05
C GLU A 8 -11.66 9.02 6.75
N LEU A 9 -11.72 7.78 7.25
CA LEU A 9 -10.73 6.76 6.92
C LEU A 9 -10.69 6.46 5.41
N THR A 10 -11.86 6.40 4.77
CA THR A 10 -11.94 6.14 3.32
C THR A 10 -11.35 7.30 2.52
N THR A 11 -11.69 8.54 2.87
CA THR A 11 -11.07 9.74 2.27
C THR A 11 -9.56 9.77 2.49
N ALA A 12 -9.11 9.45 3.70
CA ALA A 12 -7.69 9.39 4.03
C ALA A 12 -6.94 8.38 3.17
N LEU A 13 -7.46 7.15 3.06
CA LEU A 13 -6.85 6.11 2.23
C LEU A 13 -6.91 6.44 0.74
N ASP A 14 -8.00 7.06 0.26
CA ASP A 14 -8.11 7.52 -1.12
C ASP A 14 -7.00 8.51 -1.47
N VAL A 15 -6.80 9.50 -0.61
CA VAL A 15 -5.74 10.50 -0.80
C VAL A 15 -4.36 9.87 -0.66
N LEU A 16 -4.11 9.13 0.43
CA LEU A 16 -2.77 8.66 0.78
C LEU A 16 -2.30 7.47 -0.06
N ALA A 17 -3.19 6.81 -0.81
CA ALA A 17 -2.79 5.73 -1.71
C ALA A 17 -1.86 6.19 -2.85
N ALA A 18 -1.97 7.45 -3.30
CA ALA A 18 -1.03 7.95 -4.31
C ALA A 18 0.27 8.43 -3.64
N PRO A 19 1.44 7.89 -4.04
CA PRO A 19 2.74 8.24 -3.44
C PRO A 19 3.02 9.73 -3.49
N ARG A 20 2.81 10.36 -4.66
CA ARG A 20 3.06 11.79 -4.87
C ARG A 20 2.17 12.70 -4.01
N ARG A 21 0.96 12.25 -3.64
CA ARG A 21 0.13 13.00 -2.67
C ARG A 21 0.72 12.88 -1.26
N ARG A 22 1.26 11.71 -0.87
CA ARG A 22 1.97 11.56 0.40
C ARG A 22 3.22 12.42 0.46
N TYR A 23 4.05 12.41 -0.59
CA TYR A 23 5.28 13.23 -0.65
C TYR A 23 4.96 14.71 -0.51
N LEU A 24 3.97 15.20 -1.26
CA LEU A 24 3.50 16.58 -1.16
C LEU A 24 3.05 16.92 0.26
N LEU A 25 2.21 16.08 0.87
CA LEU A 25 1.68 16.32 2.23
C LEU A 25 2.79 16.26 3.29
N ALA A 26 3.72 15.31 3.17
CA ALA A 26 4.88 15.19 4.05
C ALA A 26 5.78 16.44 3.98
N THR A 27 6.11 16.91 2.78
CA THR A 27 6.91 18.13 2.57
C THR A 27 6.23 19.36 3.17
N LEU A 28 4.91 19.51 3.02
CA LEU A 28 4.19 20.64 3.62
C LEU A 28 4.12 20.53 5.15
N LEU A 29 3.95 19.33 5.69
CA LEU A 29 3.85 19.08 7.13
C LEU A 29 5.20 19.35 7.84
N GLU A 30 6.30 18.86 7.27
CA GLU A 30 7.65 19.12 7.77
C GLU A 30 7.97 20.63 7.79
N ARG A 31 7.52 21.37 6.77
CA ARG A 31 7.65 22.83 6.71
C ARG A 31 6.79 23.53 7.76
N GLU A 32 5.58 23.06 8.04
CA GLU A 32 4.74 23.62 9.09
C GLU A 32 5.37 23.42 10.48
N ASP A 33 5.88 22.22 10.76
CA ASP A 33 6.53 21.90 12.04
C ASP A 33 7.80 22.73 12.29
N THR A 34 8.58 22.98 11.24
CA THR A 34 9.81 23.80 11.33
C THR A 34 9.54 25.30 11.42
N THR A 35 8.45 25.79 10.84
CA THR A 35 8.09 27.22 10.83
C THR A 35 7.23 27.67 12.01
N SER A 36 6.79 26.74 12.87
CA SER A 36 6.08 27.02 14.14
C SER A 36 6.81 28.05 15.04
N VAL A 37 8.14 28.16 14.92
CA VAL A 37 8.96 29.12 15.68
C VAL A 37 8.91 30.54 15.09
N ASP A 38 8.56 30.70 13.80
CA ASP A 38 8.59 31.96 13.06
C ASP A 38 7.21 32.29 12.46
N ARG A 39 6.43 33.12 13.17
CA ARG A 39 4.98 33.36 12.98
C ARG A 39 4.53 34.05 11.67
N SER A 40 5.35 34.05 10.62
CA SER A 40 4.97 34.65 9.34
C SER A 40 4.11 33.69 8.51
N SER A 41 2.86 34.07 8.21
CA SER A 41 1.94 33.30 7.36
C SER A 41 2.44 33.10 5.91
N ALA A 42 3.54 33.74 5.51
CA ALA A 42 4.21 33.50 4.23
C ALA A 42 5.05 32.22 4.25
N SER A 43 5.66 31.87 5.39
CA SER A 43 6.55 30.69 5.51
C SER A 43 5.79 29.36 5.48
N LYS A 44 4.47 29.37 5.74
CA LYS A 44 3.60 28.19 5.67
C LYS A 44 3.17 27.83 4.24
N ARG A 45 3.36 28.73 3.26
CA ARG A 45 2.96 28.48 1.87
C ARG A 45 4.18 28.14 1.03
N LEU A 46 4.04 27.15 0.15
CA LEU A 46 5.08 26.79 -0.82
C LEU A 46 4.65 27.15 -2.23
N SER A 47 5.58 27.71 -2.99
CA SER A 47 5.40 27.86 -4.44
C SER A 47 5.34 26.49 -5.10
N MET A 48 4.55 26.38 -6.18
CA MET A 48 4.41 25.13 -6.93
C MET A 48 5.76 24.61 -7.44
N GLU A 49 6.64 25.50 -7.88
CA GLU A 49 7.97 25.15 -8.37
C GLU A 49 8.81 24.49 -7.27
N ARG A 50 8.85 25.10 -6.09
CA ARG A 50 9.60 24.54 -4.95
C ARG A 50 9.01 23.19 -4.54
N LEU A 51 7.68 23.09 -4.51
CA LEU A 51 6.99 21.86 -4.15
C LEU A 51 7.27 20.73 -5.15
N ALA A 52 7.29 21.04 -6.44
CA ALA A 52 7.63 20.06 -7.47
C ALA A 52 9.08 19.58 -7.34
N ILE A 53 10.04 20.47 -7.04
CA ILE A 53 11.43 20.08 -6.78
C ILE A 53 11.50 19.15 -5.56
N ASP A 54 10.92 19.56 -4.42
CA ASP A 54 10.99 18.80 -3.17
C ASP A 54 10.34 17.40 -3.35
N VAL A 55 9.16 17.31 -3.99
CA VAL A 55 8.51 16.02 -4.30
C VAL A 55 9.34 15.17 -5.25
N THR A 56 9.98 15.77 -6.25
CA THR A 56 10.83 15.03 -7.20
C THR A 56 12.08 14.47 -6.53
N THR A 57 12.66 15.23 -5.59
CA THR A 57 13.81 14.77 -4.79
C THR A 57 13.44 13.57 -3.94
N VAL A 58 12.28 13.60 -3.27
CA VAL A 58 11.78 12.46 -2.47
C VAL A 58 11.46 11.25 -3.36
N GLU A 59 10.77 11.46 -4.49
CA GLU A 59 10.37 10.36 -5.38
C GLU A 59 11.55 9.61 -6.02
N HIS A 60 12.65 10.31 -6.30
CA HIS A 60 13.81 9.72 -6.96
C HIS A 60 14.99 9.45 -6.03
N ASP A 61 14.86 9.74 -4.73
CA ASP A 61 15.95 9.70 -3.76
C ASP A 61 17.23 10.38 -4.31
N CYS A 62 17.05 11.52 -4.99
CA CYS A 62 18.11 12.21 -5.70
C CYS A 62 18.02 13.73 -5.51
N PRO A 63 19.06 14.37 -4.94
CA PRO A 63 19.06 15.82 -4.72
C PRO A 63 19.19 16.62 -6.02
N ILE A 64 19.71 16.00 -7.09
CA ILE A 64 19.87 16.64 -8.40
C ILE A 64 18.70 16.21 -9.28
N VAL A 65 17.71 17.09 -9.41
CA VAL A 65 16.51 16.88 -10.23
C VAL A 65 16.78 17.31 -11.67
N THR A 66 16.49 16.45 -12.64
CA THR A 66 16.56 16.82 -14.05
C THR A 66 15.34 17.64 -14.47
N ASN A 67 15.47 18.45 -15.52
CA ASN A 67 14.34 19.23 -16.03
C ASN A 67 13.16 18.35 -16.45
N GLU A 68 13.42 17.19 -17.05
CA GLU A 68 12.36 16.25 -17.46
C GLU A 68 11.60 15.66 -16.25
N GLN A 69 12.33 15.29 -15.20
CA GLN A 69 11.72 14.80 -13.96
C GLN A 69 10.87 15.88 -13.30
N TYR A 70 11.42 17.09 -13.18
CA TYR A 70 10.71 18.25 -12.66
C TYR A 70 9.45 18.56 -13.45
N GLU A 71 9.53 18.67 -14.78
CA GLU A 71 8.37 19.01 -15.63
C GLU A 71 7.25 17.98 -15.52
N ARG A 72 7.59 16.69 -15.48
CA ARG A 72 6.62 15.62 -15.30
C ARG A 72 5.91 15.73 -13.96
N VAL A 73 6.66 15.85 -12.87
CA VAL A 73 6.11 15.97 -11.52
C VAL A 73 5.28 17.25 -11.39
N HIS A 74 5.80 18.37 -11.85
CA HIS A 74 5.12 19.66 -11.83
C HIS A 74 3.76 19.61 -12.56
N THR A 75 3.73 19.01 -13.76
CA THR A 75 2.49 18.80 -14.54
C THR A 75 1.49 17.95 -13.75
N ASP A 76 1.92 16.83 -13.20
CA ASP A 76 1.06 15.93 -12.43
C ASP A 76 0.54 16.60 -11.14
N LEU A 77 1.37 17.40 -10.47
CA LEU A 77 0.96 18.16 -9.29
C LEU A 77 -0.16 19.15 -9.64
N ILE A 78 -0.01 19.92 -10.71
CA ILE A 78 -0.99 20.93 -11.12
C ILE A 78 -2.30 20.31 -11.57
N HIS A 79 -2.24 19.24 -12.36
CA HIS A 79 -3.42 18.72 -13.07
C HIS A 79 -4.10 17.54 -12.37
N ALA A 80 -3.38 16.76 -11.56
CA ALA A 80 -3.91 15.53 -10.96
C ALA A 80 -3.90 15.53 -9.44
N HIS A 81 -2.80 15.94 -8.79
CA HIS A 81 -2.65 15.75 -7.35
C HIS A 81 -3.19 16.92 -6.52
N VAL A 82 -2.79 18.15 -6.81
CA VAL A 82 -3.25 19.34 -6.06
C VAL A 82 -4.76 19.55 -6.20
N PRO A 83 -5.38 19.45 -7.39
CA PRO A 83 -6.83 19.56 -7.50
C PRO A 83 -7.57 18.57 -6.59
N ARG A 84 -7.16 17.30 -6.59
CA ARG A 84 -7.76 16.28 -5.71
C ARG A 84 -7.57 16.57 -4.23
N LEU A 85 -6.41 17.12 -3.84
CA LEU A 85 -6.15 17.50 -2.44
C LEU A 85 -6.97 18.73 -2.02
N VAL A 86 -7.22 19.66 -2.94
CA VAL A 86 -8.10 20.82 -2.72
C VAL A 86 -9.55 20.34 -2.58
N ASP A 87 -10.00 19.44 -3.47
CA ASP A 87 -11.35 18.87 -3.43
C ASP A 87 -11.61 18.08 -2.13
N ALA A 88 -10.58 17.40 -1.62
CA ALA A 88 -10.61 16.72 -0.33
C ALA A 88 -10.46 17.68 0.88
N GLY A 89 -10.25 18.99 0.65
CA GLY A 89 -10.10 19.98 1.71
C GLY A 89 -8.80 19.87 2.51
N LEU A 90 -7.78 19.21 1.98
CA LEU A 90 -6.50 18.96 2.67
C LEU A 90 -5.48 20.05 2.43
N VAL A 91 -5.58 20.72 1.29
CA VAL A 91 -4.70 21.84 0.94
C VAL A 91 -5.52 23.02 0.45
N THR A 92 -5.02 24.22 0.73
CA THR A 92 -5.52 25.45 0.14
C THR A 92 -4.57 25.88 -0.97
N ARG A 93 -5.14 26.21 -2.13
CA ARG A 93 -4.39 26.74 -3.28
C ARG A 93 -4.70 28.23 -3.43
N ARG A 94 -3.66 29.05 -3.48
CA ARG A 94 -3.78 30.49 -3.74
C ARG A 94 -2.93 30.86 -4.96
N THR A 95 -3.54 31.54 -5.91
CA THR A 95 -2.84 32.12 -7.06
C THR A 95 -2.81 33.62 -6.91
N ASP A 96 -1.63 34.21 -6.81
CA ASP A 96 -1.41 35.66 -6.66
C ASP A 96 -0.32 36.10 -7.63
N GLY A 97 -0.58 37.14 -8.43
CA GLY A 97 0.40 37.66 -9.39
C GLY A 97 0.94 36.67 -10.45
N GLY A 98 0.27 35.52 -10.66
CA GLY A 98 0.74 34.44 -11.55
C GLY A 98 1.50 33.32 -10.85
N GLU A 99 1.89 33.49 -9.59
CA GLU A 99 2.49 32.45 -8.78
C GLU A 99 1.41 31.64 -8.07
N THR A 100 1.47 30.31 -8.20
CA THR A 100 0.57 29.41 -7.47
C THR A 100 1.28 28.88 -6.24
N THR A 101 0.68 29.14 -5.08
CA THR A 101 1.16 28.66 -3.78
C THR A 101 0.16 27.67 -3.17
N VAL A 102 0.68 26.70 -2.42
CA VAL A 102 -0.07 25.64 -1.76
C VAL A 102 0.31 25.61 -0.29
N ALA A 103 -0.68 25.40 0.58
CA ALA A 103 -0.48 25.21 2.02
C ALA A 103 -1.45 24.17 2.58
N LEU A 104 -1.09 23.54 3.70
CA LEU A 104 -2.01 22.65 4.43
C LEU A 104 -3.24 23.43 4.90
N ALA A 105 -4.39 22.81 4.71
CA ALA A 105 -5.63 23.24 5.34
C ALA A 105 -5.72 22.67 6.76
N GLU A 106 -6.51 23.31 7.62
CA GLU A 106 -6.86 22.75 8.93
C GLU A 106 -7.85 21.60 8.71
N HIS A 107 -7.34 20.37 8.64
CA HIS A 107 -8.14 19.18 8.39
C HIS A 107 -7.91 18.10 9.46
N PRO A 108 -8.97 17.48 10.02
CA PRO A 108 -8.87 16.48 11.11
C PRO A 108 -8.00 15.26 10.77
N ILE A 109 -7.85 14.93 9.48
CA ILE A 109 -6.96 13.85 9.03
C ILE A 109 -5.53 14.02 9.56
N PHE A 110 -5.05 15.27 9.68
CA PHE A 110 -3.69 15.55 10.13
C PHE A 110 -3.56 15.35 11.62
N GLU A 111 -4.67 15.38 12.38
CA GLU A 111 -4.69 15.08 13.82
C GLU A 111 -4.58 13.57 14.10
N SER A 112 -4.76 12.73 13.07
CA SER A 112 -4.66 11.28 13.21
C SER A 112 -3.20 10.83 13.28
N GLU A 113 -2.81 10.22 14.39
CA GLU A 113 -1.43 9.75 14.62
C GLU A 113 -0.94 8.75 13.57
N TRP A 114 -1.80 7.85 13.09
CA TRP A 114 -1.42 6.91 12.03
C TRP A 114 -1.10 7.63 10.70
N VAL A 115 -1.79 8.74 10.40
CA VAL A 115 -1.51 9.55 9.21
C VAL A 115 -0.18 10.25 9.37
N ARG A 116 0.09 10.85 10.54
CA ARG A 116 1.39 11.46 10.83
C ARG A 116 2.52 10.46 10.75
N SER A 117 2.33 9.26 11.32
CA SER A 117 3.31 8.17 11.25
C SER A 117 3.59 7.76 9.81
N LEU A 118 2.57 7.63 8.96
CA LEU A 118 2.75 7.34 7.54
C LEU A 118 3.43 8.49 6.76
N LEU A 119 3.12 9.75 7.09
CA LEU A 119 3.71 10.91 6.42
C LEU A 119 5.13 11.24 6.91
N ALA A 120 5.53 10.78 8.09
CA ALA A 120 6.89 10.91 8.60
C ALA A 120 7.89 10.03 7.83
N ASP A 121 7.42 8.92 7.24
CA ASP A 121 8.19 8.05 6.35
C ASP A 121 7.32 7.64 5.14
N PRO A 122 7.10 8.56 4.18
CA PRO A 122 6.15 8.35 3.10
C PRO A 122 6.65 7.36 2.03
N THR A 123 7.97 7.12 1.98
CA THR A 123 8.66 6.14 1.11
C THR A 123 8.75 4.76 1.78
N GLY A 124 8.71 4.69 3.12
CA GLY A 124 8.82 3.44 3.87
C GLY A 124 10.26 2.98 4.07
N GLU A 125 11.23 3.89 4.01
CA GLU A 125 12.67 3.57 4.17
C GLU A 125 13.01 3.01 5.55
N THR A 126 12.29 3.44 6.58
CA THR A 126 12.47 2.99 7.97
C THR A 126 11.57 1.81 8.33
N LEU A 127 10.60 1.50 7.46
CA LEU A 127 9.64 0.43 7.66
C LEU A 127 10.24 -0.93 7.28
N PRO A 128 9.70 -2.03 7.84
CA PRO A 128 10.12 -3.39 7.47
C PRO A 128 9.68 -3.83 6.06
N VAL A 129 9.11 -2.93 5.25
CA VAL A 129 8.57 -3.19 3.91
C VAL A 129 8.97 -2.06 2.97
N ASP A 130 9.10 -2.37 1.68
CA ASP A 130 9.41 -1.36 0.66
C ASP A 130 8.21 -0.47 0.29
N GLU A 131 8.49 0.63 -0.41
CA GLU A 131 7.47 1.57 -0.88
C GLU A 131 6.39 0.89 -1.73
N THR A 132 6.79 -0.06 -2.57
CA THR A 132 5.85 -0.79 -3.45
C THR A 132 4.82 -1.55 -2.62
N THR A 133 5.25 -2.16 -1.52
CA THR A 133 4.38 -2.87 -0.57
C THR A 133 3.48 -1.89 0.18
N VAL A 134 3.99 -0.73 0.59
CA VAL A 134 3.18 0.35 1.19
C VAL A 134 2.08 0.79 0.22
N ASN A 135 2.43 1.04 -1.04
CA ASN A 135 1.52 1.47 -2.10
C ASN A 135 0.42 0.44 -2.36
N ARG A 136 0.79 -0.84 -2.52
CA ARG A 136 -0.18 -1.94 -2.69
C ARG A 136 -1.09 -2.09 -1.48
N THR A 137 -0.54 -1.96 -0.27
CA THR A 137 -1.32 -2.06 0.97
C THR A 137 -2.35 -0.93 1.06
N LEU A 138 -1.96 0.32 0.81
CA LEU A 138 -2.90 1.45 0.85
C LEU A 138 -3.98 1.33 -0.22
N GLU A 139 -3.60 0.95 -1.45
CA GLU A 139 -4.56 0.72 -2.54
C GLU A 139 -5.55 -0.40 -2.21
N ALA A 140 -5.05 -1.52 -1.66
CA ALA A 140 -5.88 -2.62 -1.19
C ALA A 140 -6.78 -2.23 -0.01
N LEU A 141 -6.45 -1.18 0.75
CA LEU A 141 -7.28 -0.76 1.88
C LEU A 141 -8.26 0.36 1.55
N ARG A 142 -8.19 1.00 0.36
CA ARG A 142 -9.15 2.05 -0.05
C ARG A 142 -10.60 1.59 0.02
N ASP A 143 -10.87 0.36 -0.41
CA ASP A 143 -12.20 -0.22 -0.41
C ASP A 143 -12.64 -0.63 1.01
N PRO A 144 -13.75 -0.08 1.54
CA PRO A 144 -14.29 -0.46 2.86
C PRO A 144 -14.60 -1.95 3.01
N ARG A 145 -15.02 -2.63 1.95
CA ARG A 145 -15.31 -4.06 1.96
C ARG A 145 -14.04 -4.88 2.15
N ARG A 146 -12.90 -4.48 1.56
CA ARG A 146 -11.59 -5.15 1.79
C ARG A 146 -11.15 -5.06 3.25
N ARG A 147 -11.33 -3.89 3.87
CA ARG A 147 -11.10 -3.73 5.32
C ARG A 147 -12.04 -4.62 6.15
N THR A 148 -13.30 -4.72 5.74
CA THR A 148 -14.29 -5.58 6.37
C THR A 148 -13.91 -7.06 6.27
N VAL A 149 -13.41 -7.52 5.11
CA VAL A 149 -12.87 -8.88 4.92
C VAL A 149 -11.74 -9.15 5.92
N CYS A 150 -10.74 -8.27 6.01
CA CYS A 150 -9.66 -8.42 7.00
C CYS A 150 -10.21 -8.49 8.44
N ALA A 151 -11.21 -7.66 8.77
CA ALA A 151 -11.85 -7.63 10.08
C ALA A 151 -12.71 -8.85 10.40
N VAL A 152 -13.23 -9.55 9.39
CA VAL A 152 -13.94 -10.82 9.55
C VAL A 152 -12.94 -11.97 9.73
N LEU A 153 -11.91 -12.01 8.90
CA LEU A 153 -10.86 -13.04 8.97
C LEU A 153 -10.08 -12.97 10.28
N SER A 154 -9.83 -11.78 10.82
CA SER A 154 -9.16 -11.61 12.11
C SER A 154 -9.90 -12.26 13.28
N ARG A 155 -11.24 -12.31 13.20
CA ARG A 155 -12.11 -12.93 14.21
C ARG A 155 -12.23 -14.43 14.03
N ARG A 156 -12.14 -14.90 12.78
CA ARG A 156 -12.21 -16.32 12.41
C ARG A 156 -10.81 -16.86 12.21
N ARG A 157 -10.14 -17.24 13.31
CA ARG A 157 -8.77 -17.79 13.27
C ARG A 157 -8.71 -19.01 12.35
N GLY A 158 -7.85 -18.96 11.33
CA GLY A 158 -7.59 -20.06 10.40
C GLY A 158 -8.14 -19.83 8.99
N THR A 159 -8.14 -20.88 8.18
CA THR A 159 -8.69 -20.87 6.82
C THR A 159 -10.22 -20.92 6.86
N VAL A 160 -10.85 -20.05 6.08
CA VAL A 160 -12.31 -19.91 5.96
C VAL A 160 -12.71 -20.15 4.50
N SER A 161 -13.86 -20.78 4.26
CA SER A 161 -14.38 -20.90 2.90
C SER A 161 -14.86 -19.53 2.37
N VAL A 162 -14.75 -19.30 1.06
CA VAL A 162 -15.22 -18.04 0.46
C VAL A 162 -16.72 -17.81 0.71
N THR A 163 -17.53 -18.87 0.66
CA THR A 163 -18.97 -18.79 0.94
C THR A 163 -19.26 -18.35 2.38
N ASP A 164 -18.54 -18.92 3.35
CA ASP A 164 -18.68 -18.53 4.76
C ASP A 164 -18.19 -17.10 5.00
N LEU A 165 -17.15 -16.68 4.29
CA LEU A 165 -16.65 -15.32 4.32
C LEU A 165 -17.68 -14.34 3.73
N ALA A 166 -18.32 -14.66 2.61
CA ALA A 166 -19.33 -13.83 1.98
C ALA A 166 -20.53 -13.58 2.91
N ALA A 167 -21.06 -14.64 3.53
CA ALA A 167 -22.14 -14.51 4.51
C ALA A 167 -21.74 -13.64 5.72
N ALA A 168 -20.50 -13.80 6.20
CA ALA A 168 -19.98 -13.03 7.32
C ALA A 168 -19.73 -11.54 6.98
N VAL A 169 -19.28 -11.25 5.76
CA VAL A 169 -19.12 -9.88 5.25
C VAL A 169 -20.50 -9.22 5.12
N LEU A 170 -21.48 -9.91 4.51
CA LEU A 170 -22.85 -9.41 4.37
C LEU A 170 -23.49 -9.07 5.72
N SER A 171 -23.39 -9.97 6.70
CA SER A 171 -23.92 -9.70 8.04
C SER A 171 -23.23 -8.51 8.71
N ARG A 172 -21.93 -8.29 8.44
CA ARG A 172 -21.19 -7.15 9.01
C ARG A 172 -21.51 -5.83 8.31
N GLU A 173 -21.72 -5.84 7.00
CA GLU A 173 -22.08 -4.63 6.23
C GLU A 173 -23.55 -4.24 6.43
N GLY A 174 -24.44 -5.22 6.67
CA GLY A 174 -25.86 -4.99 6.94
C GLY A 174 -26.20 -4.36 8.30
N GLY A 175 -25.19 -4.05 9.14
CA GLY A 175 -25.34 -3.38 10.43
C GLY A 175 -26.02 -4.22 11.53
N ASP A 176 -26.35 -3.58 12.67
CA ASP A 176 -26.86 -4.22 13.89
C ASP A 176 -28.19 -4.99 13.74
N GLY A 177 -28.84 -4.90 12.58
CA GLY A 177 -30.11 -5.57 12.27
C GLY A 177 -29.99 -6.82 11.41
N THR A 178 -28.89 -7.03 10.68
CA THR A 178 -28.78 -8.11 9.69
C THR A 178 -28.08 -9.31 10.30
N ARG A 179 -28.86 -10.31 10.73
CA ARG A 179 -28.30 -11.57 11.23
C ARG A 179 -27.90 -12.43 10.03
N LEU A 180 -27.00 -13.38 10.26
CA LEU A 180 -26.58 -14.35 9.26
C LEU A 180 -27.77 -15.11 8.63
N VAL A 181 -28.88 -15.24 9.38
CA VAL A 181 -30.12 -15.91 8.95
C VAL A 181 -30.97 -15.07 8.00
N ASP A 182 -30.70 -13.76 7.91
CA ASP A 182 -31.43 -12.83 7.05
C ASP A 182 -30.76 -12.68 5.67
N VAL A 183 -29.58 -13.29 5.48
CA VAL A 183 -28.81 -13.25 4.23
C VAL A 183 -29.43 -14.21 3.21
N THR A 184 -29.84 -13.69 2.06
CA THR A 184 -30.39 -14.53 1.00
C THR A 184 -29.27 -15.22 0.20
N GLU A 185 -29.56 -16.40 -0.35
CA GLU A 185 -28.65 -17.13 -1.24
C GLU A 185 -28.15 -16.28 -2.43
N PRO A 186 -28.98 -15.54 -3.19
CA PRO A 186 -28.50 -14.73 -4.31
C PRO A 186 -27.56 -13.60 -3.89
N GLU A 187 -27.80 -12.96 -2.73
CA GLU A 187 -26.90 -11.94 -2.18
C GLU A 187 -25.55 -12.55 -1.81
N CYS A 188 -25.56 -13.71 -1.14
CA CYS A 188 -24.35 -14.44 -0.78
C CYS A 188 -23.55 -14.87 -2.02
N SER A 189 -24.21 -15.36 -3.06
CA SER A 189 -23.56 -15.72 -4.33
C SER A 189 -22.94 -14.50 -5.01
N SER A 190 -23.64 -13.36 -5.05
CA SER A 190 -23.12 -12.13 -5.64
C SER A 190 -21.88 -11.62 -4.89
N VAL A 191 -21.90 -11.64 -3.55
CA VAL A 191 -20.73 -11.23 -2.75
C VAL A 191 -19.59 -12.24 -2.90
N SER A 192 -19.87 -13.54 -2.94
CA SER A 192 -18.85 -14.56 -3.18
C SER A 192 -18.14 -14.33 -4.52
N ALA A 193 -18.88 -14.02 -5.59
CA ALA A 193 -18.30 -13.69 -6.89
C ALA A 193 -17.40 -12.45 -6.81
N ALA A 194 -17.86 -11.37 -6.17
CA ALA A 194 -17.04 -10.17 -5.98
C ALA A 194 -15.78 -10.46 -5.13
N LEU A 195 -15.89 -11.29 -4.08
CA LEU A 195 -14.73 -11.69 -3.28
C LEU A 195 -13.69 -12.43 -4.12
N VAL A 196 -14.10 -13.42 -4.91
CA VAL A 196 -13.20 -14.23 -5.75
C VAL A 196 -12.51 -13.40 -6.83
N HIS A 197 -13.25 -12.49 -7.48
CA HIS A 197 -12.76 -11.83 -8.68
C HIS A 197 -12.15 -10.44 -8.44
N GLU A 198 -12.51 -9.77 -7.34
CA GLU A 198 -12.11 -8.38 -7.11
C GLU A 198 -11.36 -8.22 -5.79
N GLN A 199 -11.91 -8.73 -4.69
CA GLN A 199 -11.44 -8.34 -3.36
C GLN A 199 -10.26 -9.19 -2.89
N LEU A 200 -10.36 -10.52 -2.99
CA LEU A 200 -9.34 -11.46 -2.54
C LEU A 200 -8.05 -11.40 -3.37
N PRO A 201 -8.09 -11.28 -4.71
CA PRO A 201 -6.87 -11.10 -5.50
C PRO A 201 -6.09 -9.87 -5.07
N VAL A 202 -6.75 -8.71 -4.93
CA VAL A 202 -6.11 -7.45 -4.53
C VAL A 202 -5.53 -7.54 -3.11
N LEU A 203 -6.25 -8.15 -2.17
CA LEU A 203 -5.76 -8.36 -0.81
C LEU A 203 -4.57 -9.35 -0.76
N SER A 204 -4.57 -10.36 -1.63
CA SER A 204 -3.49 -11.35 -1.71
C SER A 204 -2.24 -10.76 -2.36
N ASP A 205 -2.40 -9.96 -3.43
CA ASP A 205 -1.31 -9.20 -4.07
C ASP A 205 -0.66 -8.18 -3.11
N ALA A 206 -1.43 -7.64 -2.17
CA ALA A 206 -0.92 -6.80 -1.08
C ALA A 206 -0.30 -7.60 0.08
N GLY A 207 -0.39 -8.93 0.06
CA GLY A 207 0.15 -9.83 1.08
C GLY A 207 -0.62 -9.83 2.41
N LEU A 208 -1.84 -9.31 2.44
CA LEU A 208 -2.66 -9.25 3.66
C LEU A 208 -3.43 -10.54 3.93
N VAL A 209 -3.70 -11.33 2.87
CA VAL A 209 -4.41 -12.62 2.95
C VAL A 209 -3.69 -13.68 2.12
N GLU A 210 -3.82 -14.92 2.56
CA GLU A 210 -3.45 -16.10 1.79
C GLU A 210 -4.73 -16.64 1.15
N TYR A 211 -4.84 -16.51 -0.18
CA TYR A 211 -6.02 -16.95 -0.93
C TYR A 211 -5.68 -18.14 -1.82
N ASP A 212 -6.37 -19.25 -1.60
CA ASP A 212 -6.34 -20.45 -2.42
C ASP A 212 -7.60 -20.45 -3.31
N ALA A 213 -7.41 -20.07 -4.57
CA ALA A 213 -8.48 -20.01 -5.56
C ALA A 213 -9.01 -21.39 -5.96
N GLU A 214 -8.19 -22.45 -5.90
CA GLU A 214 -8.60 -23.81 -6.25
C GLU A 214 -9.48 -24.41 -5.16
N ALA A 215 -9.10 -24.23 -3.90
CA ALA A 215 -9.87 -24.71 -2.75
C ALA A 215 -10.99 -23.74 -2.31
N ALA A 216 -11.08 -22.55 -2.92
CA ALA A 216 -11.95 -21.46 -2.51
C ALA A 216 -11.84 -21.17 -0.99
N ARG A 217 -10.60 -21.06 -0.51
CA ARG A 217 -10.27 -20.83 0.90
C ARG A 217 -9.37 -19.63 1.07
N VAL A 218 -9.56 -18.94 2.18
CA VAL A 218 -8.79 -17.75 2.51
C VAL A 218 -8.45 -17.72 3.99
N ALA A 219 -7.23 -17.30 4.30
CA ALA A 219 -6.79 -17.00 5.66
C ALA A 219 -6.17 -15.61 5.72
N LEU A 220 -6.19 -14.99 6.90
CA LEU A 220 -5.41 -13.78 7.15
C LEU A 220 -3.93 -14.16 7.21
N ALA A 221 -3.08 -13.45 6.48
CA ALA A 221 -1.63 -13.67 6.49
C ALA A 221 -1.03 -13.06 7.77
N THR A 222 -1.14 -13.75 8.92
CA THR A 222 -0.78 -13.18 10.23
C THR A 222 0.72 -12.92 10.41
N ASP A 223 1.56 -13.57 9.62
CA ASP A 223 3.03 -13.44 9.68
C ASP A 223 3.58 -12.37 8.74
N ALA A 224 2.71 -11.69 7.99
CA ALA A 224 3.08 -10.68 7.02
C ALA A 224 3.79 -9.48 7.71
N PRO A 225 4.90 -8.97 7.16
CA PRO A 225 5.69 -7.89 7.78
C PRO A 225 4.88 -6.60 8.02
N GLN A 226 3.81 -6.39 7.25
CA GLN A 226 2.88 -5.27 7.35
C GLN A 226 2.27 -5.15 8.76
N TRP A 227 2.04 -6.25 9.47
CA TRP A 227 1.48 -6.24 10.84
C TRP A 227 2.42 -5.66 11.90
N ARG A 228 3.69 -5.42 11.57
CA ARG A 228 4.67 -4.74 12.44
C ARG A 228 4.70 -3.23 12.23
N ILE A 229 3.90 -2.71 11.29
CA ILE A 229 3.88 -1.31 10.93
C ILE A 229 2.82 -0.59 11.76
N ASP A 230 3.24 0.43 12.50
CA ASP A 230 2.38 1.12 13.47
C ASP A 230 1.20 1.82 12.78
N TRP A 231 1.43 2.59 11.70
CA TRP A 231 0.34 3.27 11.00
C TRP A 231 -0.77 2.32 10.52
N LEU A 232 -0.42 1.07 10.17
CA LEU A 232 -1.40 0.08 9.73
C LEU A 232 -2.22 -0.45 10.91
N THR A 233 -1.52 -0.80 12.00
CA THR A 233 -2.12 -1.43 13.18
C THR A 233 -2.77 -0.45 14.17
N GLU A 234 -2.49 0.84 14.04
CA GLU A 234 -3.11 1.89 14.86
C GLU A 234 -4.13 2.71 14.07
N GLY A 235 -4.19 2.53 12.74
CA GLY A 235 -5.12 3.21 11.85
C GLY A 235 -6.05 2.24 11.12
N PRO A 236 -5.86 1.99 9.80
CA PRO A 236 -6.86 1.32 8.97
C PRO A 236 -7.26 -0.09 9.41
N LEU A 237 -6.37 -0.82 10.07
CA LEU A 237 -6.58 -2.20 10.51
C LEU A 237 -6.44 -2.35 12.03
N ALA A 238 -6.71 -1.30 12.80
CA ALA A 238 -6.61 -1.35 14.27
C ALA A 238 -7.45 -2.48 14.90
N ASP A 239 -8.69 -2.66 14.44
CA ASP A 239 -9.59 -3.74 14.89
C ASP A 239 -9.08 -5.16 14.54
N VAL A 240 -8.13 -5.26 13.61
CA VAL A 240 -7.53 -6.52 13.16
C VAL A 240 -6.22 -6.81 13.89
N ALA A 241 -5.47 -5.78 14.25
CA ALA A 241 -4.15 -5.92 14.84
C ALA A 241 -4.15 -6.65 16.18
N ASP A 242 -5.15 -6.42 17.03
CA ASP A 242 -5.25 -7.03 18.35
C ASP A 242 -5.34 -8.58 18.32
N PRO A 243 -6.24 -9.18 17.52
CA PRO A 243 -6.27 -10.62 17.29
C PRO A 243 -4.98 -11.22 16.72
N VAL A 244 -4.28 -10.48 15.85
CA VAL A 244 -3.04 -10.91 15.19
C VAL A 244 -1.85 -10.88 16.15
N ARG A 245 -1.71 -9.80 16.94
CA ARG A 245 -0.62 -9.61 17.91
C ARG A 245 -0.72 -10.54 19.13
N ARG A 246 -1.91 -11.09 19.42
CA ARG A 246 -2.11 -12.09 20.48
C ARG A 246 -2.17 -13.50 19.87
N PRO A 247 -1.02 -14.17 19.64
CA PRO A 247 -1.06 -15.58 19.31
C PRO A 247 -1.82 -16.29 20.45
N ALA A 248 -2.86 -17.02 20.07
CA ALA A 248 -3.68 -17.76 21.01
C ALA A 248 -2.74 -18.53 21.94
N ARG A 249 -2.77 -18.23 23.25
CA ARG A 249 -2.15 -19.11 24.25
C ARG A 249 -2.72 -20.50 23.98
N ARG A 250 -1.89 -21.35 23.38
CA ARG A 250 -2.26 -22.71 23.00
C ARG A 250 -2.86 -23.33 24.25
N ASN A 251 -4.11 -23.77 24.12
CA ASN A 251 -4.89 -24.41 25.17
C ASN A 251 -4.20 -25.72 25.56
N ARG A 252 -3.09 -25.65 26.31
CA ARG A 252 -2.44 -26.78 27.00
C ARG A 252 -3.30 -27.12 28.23
N ARG A 253 -4.52 -27.57 27.99
CA ARG A 253 -5.38 -28.18 29.02
C ARG A 253 -6.28 -29.22 28.37
N SER A 254 -5.71 -30.23 27.75
CA SER A 254 -6.43 -31.47 27.41
C SER A 254 -5.55 -32.72 27.33
N ASP A 255 -4.36 -32.74 27.94
CA ASP A 255 -3.55 -33.98 28.09
C ASP A 255 -3.08 -34.17 29.54
N SER A 256 -3.99 -33.99 30.50
CA SER A 256 -3.80 -34.52 31.86
C SER A 256 -4.96 -35.45 32.19
N SER A 257 -5.10 -36.49 31.38
CA SER A 257 -5.85 -37.69 31.74
C SER A 257 -4.87 -38.74 32.23
N GLY A 258 -4.96 -39.07 33.52
CA GLY A 258 -4.68 -40.42 34.01
C GLY A 258 -3.29 -40.67 34.57
N THR A 259 -3.10 -40.26 35.82
CA THR A 259 -2.34 -41.06 36.78
C THR A 259 -2.90 -42.49 36.81
N SER A 260 -2.06 -43.49 36.57
CA SER A 260 -2.17 -44.79 37.24
C SER A 260 -0.77 -45.31 37.55
N ASP A 261 -0.44 -45.28 38.83
CA ASP A 261 0.64 -46.03 39.46
C ASP A 261 0.44 -47.55 39.31
N GLY A 262 1.54 -48.31 39.28
CA GLY A 262 1.50 -49.77 39.38
C GLY A 262 2.77 -50.54 39.01
N ALA A 263 3.82 -50.41 39.84
CA ALA A 263 4.81 -51.42 40.24
C ALA A 263 5.50 -52.37 39.22
N THR A 264 6.82 -52.14 39.08
CA THR A 264 8.00 -53.05 39.16
C THR A 264 7.84 -54.58 39.04
N THR A 265 8.58 -55.21 38.10
CA THR A 265 9.64 -56.22 38.35
C THR A 265 10.49 -56.48 37.10
N GLU A 266 11.74 -56.03 37.16
CA GLU A 266 13.03 -56.74 36.93
C GLU A 266 13.19 -57.92 35.94
N SER A 267 14.36 -57.90 35.26
CA SER A 267 15.18 -59.02 34.74
C SER A 267 15.11 -59.29 33.22
N THR A 268 16.17 -59.49 32.42
CA THR A 268 17.66 -59.42 32.50
C THR A 268 18.17 -59.76 31.08
N ALA A 269 19.28 -59.13 30.65
CA ALA A 269 20.23 -59.58 29.59
C ALA A 269 19.72 -59.68 28.14
N ALA A 270 20.49 -59.45 27.07
CA ALA A 270 21.86 -59.02 26.84
C ALA A 270 22.00 -58.68 25.35
N ASP A 271 23.15 -58.11 25.02
CA ASP A 271 23.86 -58.21 23.73
C ASP A 271 23.61 -57.13 22.66
N ALA A 272 24.56 -56.19 22.64
CA ALA A 272 24.99 -55.49 21.44
C ALA A 272 25.93 -56.44 20.64
N PRO A 273 26.09 -56.29 19.31
CA PRO A 273 26.89 -55.18 18.80
C PRO A 273 26.43 -54.60 17.44
N ALA A 274 26.75 -53.32 17.23
CA ALA A 274 26.93 -52.70 15.91
C ALA A 274 28.40 -52.90 15.46
N PRO A 275 28.90 -52.42 14.28
CA PRO A 275 28.24 -51.79 13.14
C PRO A 275 28.71 -52.34 11.77
N THR A 276 28.10 -51.90 10.66
CA THR A 276 28.84 -51.54 9.42
C THR A 276 27.95 -50.78 8.43
N ALA A 277 28.60 -49.85 7.74
CA ALA A 277 28.06 -48.87 6.81
C ALA A 277 27.83 -49.42 5.39
N SER A 278 26.87 -48.83 4.66
CA SER A 278 26.90 -48.58 3.20
C SER A 278 25.56 -47.89 2.82
N ALA A 279 25.50 -46.57 2.64
CA ALA A 279 25.73 -45.84 1.39
C ALA A 279 24.66 -46.06 0.28
N ALA A 280 24.17 -44.93 -0.25
CA ALA A 280 23.35 -44.69 -1.46
C ALA A 280 21.88 -44.30 -1.16
N ASN A 281 21.25 -43.29 -1.76
CA ASN A 281 21.64 -42.20 -2.67
C ASN A 281 20.39 -41.31 -2.89
N GLY A 282 20.57 -39.98 -3.05
CA GLY A 282 19.64 -38.95 -3.60
C GLY A 282 18.17 -38.88 -3.11
N ASP A 283 17.45 -37.78 -3.09
CA ASP A 283 17.63 -36.52 -3.80
C ASP A 283 16.86 -35.42 -3.05
N ARG A 284 17.56 -34.33 -2.75
CA ARG A 284 17.08 -33.16 -1.99
C ARG A 284 17.27 -31.95 -2.89
N MET A 285 16.23 -31.54 -3.62
CA MET A 285 16.27 -30.32 -4.41
C MET A 285 16.03 -29.09 -3.51
N LEU A 286 17.14 -28.42 -3.22
CA LEU A 286 17.22 -27.05 -2.70
C LEU A 286 17.11 -26.08 -3.89
N TRP A 287 16.10 -25.21 -3.89
CA TRP A 287 16.07 -24.05 -4.80
C TRP A 287 16.82 -22.89 -4.14
N THR A 288 18.09 -22.72 -4.51
CA THR A 288 18.88 -21.50 -4.28
C THR A 288 18.76 -20.60 -5.50
N LEU A 289 18.13 -19.43 -5.33
CA LEU A 289 18.13 -18.37 -6.33
C LEU A 289 19.46 -17.61 -6.30
N ALA A 290 20.22 -17.73 -7.39
CA ALA A 290 21.38 -16.91 -7.68
C ALA A 290 20.93 -15.53 -8.21
N ARG A 291 21.46 -14.46 -7.60
CA ARG A 291 21.40 -13.08 -8.10
C ARG A 291 22.31 -12.91 -9.32
N PRO A 292 21.88 -12.26 -10.40
CA PRO A 292 22.80 -11.67 -11.35
C PRO A 292 23.21 -10.24 -10.92
N ARG A 293 24.52 -10.07 -10.88
CA ARG A 293 25.29 -8.85 -10.62
C ARG A 293 25.38 -8.05 -11.93
N ALA A 294 24.82 -6.84 -11.97
CA ALA A 294 24.98 -5.95 -13.12
C ALA A 294 26.31 -5.18 -12.98
N GLU A 295 27.31 -5.57 -13.76
CA GLU A 295 28.55 -4.81 -13.93
C GLU A 295 28.39 -3.79 -15.07
N ARG A 296 28.81 -2.56 -14.77
CA ARG A 296 29.08 -1.48 -15.72
C ARG A 296 30.19 -1.90 -16.69
N ALA A 297 30.00 -1.65 -17.97
CA ALA A 297 31.11 -1.46 -18.91
C ALA A 297 30.76 -0.35 -19.91
N ALA A 298 31.59 0.68 -19.90
CA ALA A 298 31.66 1.75 -20.87
C ALA A 298 32.52 1.31 -22.08
N GLY A 299 32.22 1.87 -23.24
CA GLY A 299 32.94 1.73 -24.51
C GLY A 299 31.93 1.91 -25.64
N GLY A 300 31.85 3.03 -26.37
CA GLY A 300 32.93 3.91 -26.80
C GLY A 300 33.43 3.43 -28.14
N GLU A 301 32.64 3.61 -29.21
CA GLU A 301 33.16 3.54 -30.58
C GLU A 301 32.43 4.52 -31.50
N SER A 302 33.29 5.22 -32.24
CA SER A 302 33.05 6.31 -33.16
C SER A 302 32.70 5.74 -34.54
N SER A 303 31.67 6.27 -35.20
CA SER A 303 31.66 6.30 -36.66
C SER A 303 30.94 7.53 -37.18
N SER A 304 31.71 8.21 -38.01
CA SER A 304 31.54 9.54 -38.58
C SER A 304 30.51 9.57 -39.74
N PRO A 305 30.24 10.76 -40.30
CA PRO A 305 28.99 11.10 -40.98
C PRO A 305 29.03 10.79 -42.48
N ARG A 306 27.85 10.76 -43.10
CA ARG A 306 27.74 10.94 -44.55
C ARG A 306 26.57 11.85 -44.89
N GLU A 307 26.93 13.00 -45.44
CA GLU A 307 26.10 13.89 -46.22
C GLU A 307 25.22 13.13 -47.21
N VAL A 308 23.95 13.54 -47.31
CA VAL A 308 23.39 13.87 -48.63
C VAL A 308 22.52 15.12 -48.47
N ALA A 309 22.89 16.15 -49.20
CA ALA A 309 22.24 17.44 -49.27
C ALA A 309 21.01 17.43 -50.20
N SER A 310 20.16 18.43 -49.95
CA SER A 310 19.40 19.21 -50.93
C SER A 310 18.33 18.53 -51.79
N LEU A 311 17.08 18.97 -51.60
CA LEU A 311 16.07 19.33 -52.62
C LEU A 311 15.02 20.17 -51.88
N LEU A 312 15.13 21.50 -51.86
CA LEU A 312 14.50 22.45 -52.81
C LEU A 312 12.98 22.26 -52.96
N GLY A 313 12.25 23.31 -52.60
CA GLY A 313 10.81 23.43 -52.80
C GLY A 313 10.24 24.74 -52.28
N GLU A 314 10.81 25.87 -52.71
CA GLU A 314 10.18 27.20 -52.63
C GLU A 314 8.95 27.28 -53.55
N SER A 315 7.82 27.78 -53.05
CA SER A 315 6.88 28.68 -53.76
C SER A 315 5.70 29.00 -52.84
N SER A 316 5.48 30.25 -52.46
CA SER A 316 4.84 31.32 -53.28
C SER A 316 3.35 31.05 -53.44
N ALA A 317 2.40 31.97 -53.33
CA ALA A 317 2.27 33.34 -52.83
C ALA A 317 0.75 33.66 -52.98
N ALA A 318 0.31 34.71 -52.29
CA ALA A 318 -0.75 35.64 -52.71
C ALA A 318 -2.25 35.27 -52.62
N SER A 319 -3.00 36.35 -52.40
CA SER A 319 -4.46 36.58 -52.55
C SER A 319 -5.36 36.00 -51.47
N GLU A 320 -6.42 36.65 -50.99
CA GLU A 320 -7.13 37.90 -51.28
C GLU A 320 -8.13 38.08 -50.10
N GLN A 321 -8.28 39.25 -49.49
CA GLN A 321 -9.41 40.17 -49.69
C GLN A 321 -10.76 39.71 -49.09
N GLN A 322 -11.21 40.39 -48.03
CA GLN A 322 -12.62 40.60 -47.63
C GLN A 322 -12.64 41.69 -46.54
N ASP A 323 -12.92 42.95 -46.84
CA ASP A 323 -14.22 43.63 -47.01
C ASP A 323 -15.18 43.61 -45.79
N GLY A 324 -15.41 44.82 -45.26
CA GLY A 324 -16.70 45.24 -44.67
C GLY A 324 -16.74 45.58 -43.16
N PRO A 325 -16.94 46.86 -42.78
CA PRO A 325 -17.61 47.22 -41.54
C PRO A 325 -19.11 47.44 -41.78
N SER A 326 -19.96 46.75 -41.03
CA SER A 326 -21.40 47.04 -40.96
C SER A 326 -21.68 48.19 -40.01
N THR A 327 -22.61 49.03 -40.43
CA THR A 327 -23.29 50.07 -39.65
C THR A 327 -24.42 49.45 -38.84
#